data_AF-A0A2S7IL23-F1
#
_entry.id   AF-A0A2S7IL23-F1
#
_cell.length_a   1.000
_cell.length_b   1.000
_cell.length_c   1.000
_cell.angle_alpha   90.00
_cell.angle_beta   90.00
_cell.angle_gamma   90.00
#
_symmetry.space_group_name_H-M   'P 1'
#
loop_
_entity.id
_entity.type
_entity.pdbx_description
1 polymer ?
#
loop_
_entity_poly.entity_id
_entity_poly.type
_entity_poly.pdbx_seq_one_letter_code
_entity_poly.pdbx_strand_id
1 'polypeptide(L)'
;MKKILLLFLVLLSIIISCKNDNISLEDFNDKNKNNEIERFKEALKVQLSKNIDANNYIKDYNISWSMSLKKYFANGKVYLQVPIQNTKKEDRLFYYNDLKKSIKAPDLQILYYKDSLGQEILQLMEMLPDVDYARKHGEFTEDFSFSGLQLFRDLDGKLMNGYRFKDGKRISKVFPGVSNGRINGEVCIISYRQYYTASCFNASGIIVKGTNVLYTNQTGPIAPGCPYEQGYTCFCYVPTDSPEVLSEVCTYIPDDPTNPGTGTGSIALKELEVDKLKLLGPCPGLNNWRNLVIQQPENFIKNKLAALPSYTPFTSTIPTLVNVPGDWYVHAISNAEGVAINLDEYSVYLDDLPMLNGHRMSIAEFSEYIRLHINDFVDNSKATFNPHSQTGHNESAIWNSSNPLGAIISIAIPGDYGSVITTGFSPGGFGSAGWTFSTIHDPWNGDHPVSGNRYFGVYEQGSGYVVFTQGADRITNYLGSLMGWATNAANGTEFQFTQSDILWKSFQSKISQFANTHGTSSQIRAAKQYTPNWNKIKEALQSNKSLDTVPCNN
;
A
#
# COMPACT_ATOMS: atom_id res chain seq x y z
N MET A 1 -14.25 10.03 -56.11
CA MET A 1 -13.24 8.96 -56.27
C MET A 1 -12.20 8.90 -55.14
N LYS A 2 -11.47 9.97 -54.78
CA LYS A 2 -10.41 9.91 -53.75
C LYS A 2 -10.87 9.44 -52.35
N LYS A 3 -12.09 9.78 -51.91
CA LYS A 3 -12.62 9.33 -50.60
C LYS A 3 -13.02 7.85 -50.57
N ILE A 4 -13.41 7.27 -51.72
CA ILE A 4 -13.76 5.84 -51.83
C ILE A 4 -12.49 5.00 -51.83
N LEU A 5 -11.42 5.46 -52.48
CA LEU A 5 -10.12 4.77 -52.47
C LEU A 5 -9.49 4.76 -51.07
N LEU A 6 -9.64 5.83 -50.29
CA LEU A 6 -9.14 5.89 -48.91
C LEU A 6 -9.91 4.94 -47.99
N LEU A 7 -11.24 4.85 -48.13
CA LEU A 7 -12.06 3.92 -47.36
C LEU A 7 -11.73 2.45 -47.71
N PHE A 8 -11.46 2.16 -48.99
CA PHE A 8 -11.07 0.82 -49.43
C PHE A 8 -9.68 0.42 -48.92
N LEU A 9 -8.71 1.34 -48.89
CA LEU A 9 -7.39 1.08 -48.33
C LEU A 9 -7.42 0.87 -46.80
N VAL A 10 -8.26 1.61 -46.08
CA VAL A 10 -8.47 1.41 -44.64
C VAL A 10 -9.12 0.05 -44.37
N LEU A 11 -10.17 -0.32 -45.12
CA LEU A 11 -10.80 -1.65 -44.99
C LEU A 11 -9.84 -2.79 -45.37
N LEU A 12 -9.02 -2.63 -46.41
CA LEU A 12 -8.02 -3.63 -46.80
C LEU A 12 -6.93 -3.79 -45.73
N SER A 13 -6.52 -2.70 -45.06
CA SER A 13 -5.57 -2.77 -43.95
C SER A 13 -6.15 -3.46 -42.70
N ILE A 14 -7.46 -3.32 -42.45
CA ILE A 14 -8.15 -4.02 -41.36
C ILE A 14 -8.29 -5.52 -41.67
N ILE A 15 -8.53 -5.90 -42.94
CA ILE A 15 -8.64 -7.30 -43.36
C ILE A 15 -7.28 -8.01 -43.35
N ILE A 16 -6.19 -7.32 -43.72
CA ILE A 16 -4.83 -7.89 -43.67
C ILE A 16 -4.32 -8.04 -42.22
N SER A 17 -4.83 -7.22 -41.29
CA SER A 17 -4.45 -7.27 -39.86
C SER A 17 -5.14 -8.38 -39.05
N CYS A 18 -6.05 -9.17 -39.66
CA CYS A 18 -6.78 -10.25 -39.00
C CYS A 18 -6.40 -11.64 -39.54
N LYS A 19 -5.13 -11.88 -39.90
CA LYS A 19 -4.65 -13.23 -40.21
C LYS A 19 -4.49 -13.99 -38.89
N ASN A 20 -5.41 -14.92 -38.63
CA ASN A 20 -5.43 -15.74 -37.41
C ASN A 20 -4.10 -16.49 -37.20
N ASP A 21 -3.41 -16.19 -36.10
CA ASP A 21 -2.30 -16.99 -35.55
C ASP A 21 -2.86 -18.27 -34.91
N ASN A 22 -3.38 -19.20 -35.71
CA ASN A 22 -3.77 -20.51 -35.19
C ASN A 22 -2.50 -21.36 -35.01
N ILE A 23 -2.17 -21.68 -33.75
CA ILE A 23 -1.15 -22.68 -33.41
C ILE A 23 -1.74 -24.05 -33.81
N SER A 24 -1.07 -24.77 -34.70
CA SER A 24 -1.44 -26.14 -35.08
C SER A 24 -0.70 -27.13 -34.18
N LEU A 25 -1.45 -28.00 -33.49
CA LEU A 25 -0.91 -29.19 -32.84
C LEU A 25 -1.00 -30.34 -33.86
N GLU A 26 0.15 -30.89 -34.27
CA GLU A 26 0.19 -32.17 -34.97
C GLU A 26 0.62 -33.25 -33.98
N ASP A 27 -0.21 -34.28 -33.80
CA ASP A 27 0.14 -35.46 -33.00
C ASP A 27 1.20 -36.33 -33.70
N PHE A 28 2.12 -36.85 -32.89
CA PHE A 28 3.33 -37.54 -33.35
C PHE A 28 3.07 -38.99 -33.74
N ASN A 29 3.27 -39.34 -35.02
CA ASN A 29 3.43 -40.75 -35.40
C ASN A 29 4.36 -41.01 -36.61
N ASP A 30 5.33 -40.12 -36.87
CA ASP A 30 6.29 -40.26 -37.98
C ASP A 30 7.69 -40.68 -37.49
N LYS A 31 8.14 -41.87 -37.88
CA LYS A 31 9.40 -42.52 -37.46
C LYS A 31 10.66 -41.72 -37.83
N ASN A 32 10.64 -40.92 -38.89
CA ASN A 32 11.82 -40.11 -39.28
C ASN A 32 12.03 -38.89 -38.36
N LYS A 33 11.02 -38.48 -37.59
CA LYS A 33 11.10 -37.34 -36.66
C LYS A 33 11.69 -37.71 -35.27
N ASN A 34 11.84 -39.00 -34.95
CA ASN A 34 12.41 -39.47 -33.68
C ASN A 34 13.90 -39.13 -33.52
N ASN A 35 14.68 -39.16 -34.61
CA ASN A 35 16.11 -38.81 -34.58
C ASN A 35 16.35 -37.33 -34.25
N GLU A 36 15.41 -36.46 -34.62
CA GLU A 36 15.48 -35.04 -34.31
C GLU A 36 15.25 -34.83 -32.81
N ILE A 37 14.19 -35.42 -32.25
CA ILE A 37 13.90 -35.36 -30.80
C ILE A 37 15.10 -35.86 -29.99
N GLU A 38 15.69 -37.01 -30.32
CA GLU A 38 16.85 -37.51 -29.58
C GLU A 38 18.07 -36.56 -29.66
N ARG A 39 18.30 -35.92 -30.82
CA ARG A 39 19.33 -34.86 -30.92
C ARG A 39 19.00 -33.64 -30.06
N PHE A 40 17.73 -33.23 -30.04
CA PHE A 40 17.23 -32.16 -29.18
C PHE A 40 17.37 -32.51 -27.69
N LYS A 41 17.10 -33.77 -27.30
CA LYS A 41 17.31 -34.27 -25.93
C LYS A 41 18.77 -34.22 -25.53
N GLU A 42 19.67 -34.73 -26.38
CA GLU A 42 21.11 -34.70 -26.10
C GLU A 42 21.65 -33.27 -26.01
N ALA A 43 21.24 -32.36 -26.90
CA ALA A 43 21.64 -30.96 -26.84
C ALA A 43 21.13 -30.28 -25.55
N LEU A 44 19.87 -30.53 -25.17
CA LEU A 44 19.31 -30.01 -23.93
C LEU A 44 20.00 -30.60 -22.68
N LYS A 45 20.32 -31.90 -22.66
CA LYS A 45 21.11 -32.51 -21.57
C LYS A 45 22.47 -31.83 -21.41
N VAL A 46 23.15 -31.50 -22.51
CA VAL A 46 24.43 -30.78 -22.50
C VAL A 46 24.27 -29.34 -21.99
N GLN A 47 23.19 -28.64 -22.37
CA GLN A 47 22.93 -27.28 -21.88
C GLN A 47 22.57 -27.27 -20.38
N LEU A 48 21.80 -28.26 -19.94
CA LEU A 48 21.44 -28.41 -18.54
C LEU A 48 22.64 -28.78 -17.68
N SER A 49 23.50 -29.72 -18.11
CA SER A 49 24.70 -30.07 -17.35
C SER A 49 25.68 -28.90 -17.18
N LYS A 50 25.74 -27.98 -18.15
CA LYS A 50 26.54 -26.74 -18.04
C LYS A 50 25.96 -25.72 -17.05
N ASN A 51 24.65 -25.76 -16.79
CA ASN A 51 23.95 -24.75 -15.99
C ASN A 51 23.51 -25.27 -14.61
N ILE A 52 23.37 -26.58 -14.40
CA ILE A 52 22.89 -27.20 -13.15
C ILE A 52 23.86 -26.99 -11.98
N ASP A 53 25.17 -26.87 -12.24
CA ASP A 53 26.14 -26.55 -11.18
C ASP A 53 26.05 -25.07 -10.70
N ALA A 54 25.37 -24.21 -11.46
CA ALA A 54 25.23 -22.78 -11.17
C ALA A 54 23.82 -22.36 -10.70
N ASN A 55 22.78 -23.15 -10.97
CA ASN A 55 21.38 -22.71 -10.84
C ASN A 55 20.55 -23.49 -9.81
N ASN A 56 20.07 -22.77 -8.79
CA ASN A 56 19.19 -23.30 -7.75
C ASN A 56 17.74 -23.57 -8.23
N TYR A 57 17.29 -23.00 -9.35
CA TYR A 57 15.85 -22.94 -9.66
C TYR A 57 15.26 -24.25 -10.19
N ILE A 58 16.02 -25.04 -10.96
CA ILE A 58 15.53 -26.31 -11.58
C ILE A 58 16.22 -27.56 -11.05
N LYS A 59 17.13 -27.43 -10.08
CA LYS A 59 17.94 -28.54 -9.54
C LYS A 59 17.09 -29.65 -8.92
N ASP A 60 15.92 -29.30 -8.40
CA ASP A 60 14.98 -30.20 -7.72
C ASP A 60 13.85 -30.71 -8.66
N TYR A 61 14.02 -30.67 -9.98
CA TYR A 61 12.99 -31.11 -10.93
C TYR A 61 13.43 -32.32 -11.76
N ASN A 62 12.50 -33.26 -11.97
CA ASN A 62 12.65 -34.37 -12.89
C ASN A 62 12.12 -33.98 -14.26
N ILE A 63 12.95 -34.12 -15.29
CA ILE A 63 12.56 -33.80 -16.66
C ILE A 63 11.80 -34.99 -17.26
N SER A 64 10.54 -34.78 -17.63
CA SER A 64 9.65 -35.80 -18.17
C SER A 64 9.83 -35.97 -19.67
N TRP A 65 10.97 -36.55 -20.07
CA TRP A 65 11.32 -36.76 -21.49
C TRP A 65 10.30 -37.58 -22.28
N SER A 66 9.55 -38.47 -21.62
CA SER A 66 8.49 -39.26 -22.26
C SER A 66 7.27 -38.41 -22.64
N MET A 67 7.13 -37.21 -22.06
CA MET A 67 6.02 -36.27 -22.30
C MET A 67 6.45 -35.08 -23.17
N SER A 68 7.62 -35.14 -23.81
CA SER A 68 8.08 -34.05 -24.68
C SER A 68 7.25 -33.96 -25.96
N LEU A 69 6.85 -32.74 -26.34
CA LEU A 69 6.07 -32.43 -27.54
C LEU A 69 6.87 -31.51 -28.47
N LYS A 70 6.93 -31.83 -29.77
CA LYS A 70 7.40 -30.85 -30.78
C LYS A 70 6.21 -29.98 -31.17
N LYS A 71 6.40 -28.67 -31.15
CA LYS A 71 5.37 -27.70 -31.54
C LYS A 71 5.97 -26.70 -32.53
N TYR A 72 5.10 -25.90 -33.13
CA TYR A 72 5.49 -24.86 -34.08
C TYR A 72 5.06 -23.49 -33.58
N PHE A 73 5.97 -22.54 -33.63
CA PHE A 73 5.63 -21.12 -33.50
C PHE A 73 4.79 -20.68 -34.70
N ALA A 74 4.06 -19.57 -34.57
CA ALA A 74 3.24 -19.01 -35.66
C ALA A 74 4.05 -18.68 -36.94
N ASN A 75 5.36 -18.47 -36.81
CA ASN A 75 6.27 -18.26 -37.94
C ASN A 75 6.80 -19.56 -38.57
N GLY A 76 6.26 -20.73 -38.21
CA GLY A 76 6.64 -22.05 -38.70
C GLY A 76 7.92 -22.63 -38.07
N LYS A 77 8.58 -21.91 -37.15
CA LYS A 77 9.75 -22.44 -36.45
C LYS A 77 9.35 -23.56 -35.48
N VAL A 78 10.18 -24.58 -35.44
CA VAL A 78 10.03 -25.73 -34.55
C VAL A 78 10.58 -25.39 -33.15
N TYR A 79 9.88 -25.86 -32.12
CA TYR A 79 10.42 -25.94 -30.76
C TYR A 79 10.05 -27.27 -30.09
N LEU A 80 10.89 -27.71 -29.15
CA LEU A 80 10.60 -28.83 -28.26
C LEU A 80 10.10 -28.29 -26.91
N GLN A 81 8.94 -28.73 -26.47
CA GLN A 81 8.35 -28.46 -25.16
C GLN A 81 8.48 -29.71 -24.30
N VAL A 82 9.08 -29.61 -23.12
CA VAL A 82 9.34 -30.75 -22.22
C VAL A 82 8.84 -30.42 -20.82
N PRO A 83 7.82 -31.10 -20.29
CA PRO A 83 7.38 -30.89 -18.92
C PRO A 83 8.47 -31.25 -17.90
N ILE A 84 8.52 -30.51 -16.80
CA ILE A 84 9.37 -30.80 -15.64
C ILE A 84 8.50 -31.01 -14.40
N GLN A 85 8.63 -32.19 -13.81
CA GLN A 85 7.90 -32.61 -12.62
C GLN A 85 8.67 -32.24 -11.37
N ASN A 86 7.98 -31.70 -10.37
CA ASN A 86 8.57 -31.42 -9.07
C ASN A 86 8.98 -32.73 -8.38
N THR A 87 10.23 -32.86 -7.95
CA THR A 87 10.70 -34.08 -7.25
C THR A 87 10.26 -34.13 -5.79
N LYS A 88 10.06 -32.96 -5.18
CA LYS A 88 9.40 -32.81 -3.89
C LYS A 88 7.91 -32.93 -4.21
N LYS A 89 7.21 -33.92 -3.64
CA LYS A 89 5.80 -34.28 -3.94
C LYS A 89 4.76 -33.19 -3.63
N GLU A 90 5.17 -31.94 -3.56
CA GLU A 90 4.32 -30.79 -3.32
C GLU A 90 3.83 -30.27 -4.68
N ASP A 91 2.54 -30.43 -4.91
CA ASP A 91 1.86 -29.82 -6.05
C ASP A 91 2.01 -28.30 -5.94
N ARG A 92 2.38 -27.66 -7.05
CA ARG A 92 2.24 -26.21 -7.19
C ARG A 92 0.75 -25.92 -7.23
N LEU A 93 0.25 -25.01 -6.39
CA LEU A 93 -1.17 -24.66 -6.32
C LEU A 93 -1.35 -23.16 -6.57
N PHE A 94 -2.39 -22.79 -7.33
CA PHE A 94 -2.89 -21.43 -7.45
C PHE A 94 -4.17 -21.29 -6.64
N TYR A 95 -4.19 -20.33 -5.71
CA TYR A 95 -5.40 -20.01 -4.95
C TYR A 95 -6.16 -18.89 -5.66
N TYR A 96 -7.42 -19.14 -5.99
CA TYR A 96 -8.31 -18.12 -6.54
C TYR A 96 -9.31 -17.70 -5.46
N ASN A 97 -9.22 -16.44 -5.03
CA ASN A 97 -10.06 -15.93 -3.94
C ASN A 97 -11.56 -16.02 -4.29
N ASP A 98 -11.93 -15.68 -5.52
CA ASP A 98 -13.30 -15.79 -6.05
C ASP A 98 -13.87 -17.21 -5.97
N LEU A 99 -13.01 -18.23 -6.06
CA LEU A 99 -13.41 -19.63 -6.00
C LEU A 99 -13.27 -20.21 -4.59
N LYS A 100 -12.58 -19.50 -3.69
CA LYS A 100 -12.09 -20.01 -2.40
C LYS A 100 -11.44 -21.39 -2.52
N LYS A 101 -10.75 -21.64 -3.63
CA LYS A 101 -10.24 -22.96 -4.00
C LYS A 101 -8.82 -22.85 -4.56
N SER A 102 -8.00 -23.81 -4.16
CA SER A 102 -6.69 -24.07 -4.77
C SER A 102 -6.83 -24.99 -5.98
N ILE A 103 -6.19 -24.62 -7.08
CA ILE A 103 -6.15 -25.40 -8.33
C ILE A 103 -4.70 -25.76 -8.61
N LYS A 104 -4.46 -27.02 -8.98
CA LYS A 104 -3.11 -27.47 -9.32
C LYS A 104 -2.57 -26.69 -10.51
N ALA A 105 -1.43 -26.04 -10.30
CA ALA A 105 -0.70 -25.34 -11.33
C ALA A 105 -0.17 -26.35 -12.36
N PRO A 106 -0.10 -25.96 -13.65
CA PRO A 106 0.57 -26.75 -14.65
C PRO A 106 2.03 -27.01 -14.25
N ASP A 107 2.54 -28.18 -14.61
CA ASP A 107 3.98 -28.45 -14.55
C ASP A 107 4.72 -27.36 -15.33
N LEU A 108 5.86 -26.92 -14.80
CA LEU A 108 6.74 -26.04 -15.56
C LEU A 108 7.20 -26.79 -16.81
N GLN A 109 7.54 -26.05 -17.86
CA GLN A 109 7.92 -26.66 -19.13
C GLN A 109 9.18 -26.04 -19.66
N ILE A 110 10.11 -26.85 -20.13
CA ILE A 110 11.28 -26.39 -20.83
C ILE A 110 10.92 -26.23 -22.31
N LEU A 111 11.19 -25.06 -22.87
CA LEU A 111 11.21 -24.82 -24.31
C LEU A 111 12.64 -24.76 -24.81
N TYR A 112 12.92 -25.54 -25.85
CA TYR A 112 14.19 -25.48 -26.55
C TYR A 112 13.94 -25.31 -28.06
N TYR A 113 14.63 -24.35 -28.68
CA TYR A 113 14.52 -24.07 -30.11
C TYR A 113 15.76 -23.38 -30.66
N LYS A 114 15.84 -23.24 -31.98
CA LYS A 114 16.84 -22.39 -32.64
C LYS A 114 16.21 -21.08 -33.10
N ASP A 115 16.87 -19.97 -32.81
CA ASP A 115 16.42 -18.65 -33.25
C ASP A 115 16.68 -18.43 -34.76
N SER A 116 16.46 -17.22 -35.28
CA SER A 116 16.68 -16.92 -36.71
C SER A 116 18.14 -16.93 -37.13
N LEU A 117 19.07 -16.86 -36.18
CA LEU A 117 20.51 -16.93 -36.40
C LEU A 117 21.05 -18.37 -36.22
N GLY A 118 20.16 -19.32 -35.94
CA GLY A 118 20.51 -20.71 -35.64
C GLY A 118 21.06 -20.92 -34.22
N GLN A 119 21.01 -19.91 -33.35
CA GLN A 119 21.45 -20.01 -31.97
C GLN A 119 20.43 -20.79 -31.15
N GLU A 120 20.93 -21.67 -30.29
CA GLU A 120 20.11 -22.50 -29.41
C GLU A 120 19.59 -21.66 -28.23
N ILE A 121 18.27 -21.61 -28.08
CA ILE A 121 17.58 -20.90 -27.03
C ILE A 121 16.90 -21.90 -26.12
N LEU A 122 17.08 -21.70 -24.82
CA LEU A 122 16.51 -22.52 -23.76
C LEU A 122 15.75 -21.62 -22.78
N GLN A 123 14.46 -21.90 -22.58
CA GLN A 123 13.57 -21.09 -21.75
C GLN A 123 12.69 -21.99 -20.88
N LEU A 124 12.36 -21.52 -19.68
CA LEU A 124 11.32 -22.09 -18.83
C LEU A 124 10.00 -21.41 -19.13
N MET A 125 8.97 -22.18 -19.34
CA MET A 125 7.62 -21.73 -19.61
C MET A 125 6.74 -22.07 -18.42
N GLU A 126 6.03 -21.06 -17.94
CA GLU A 126 5.12 -21.12 -16.80
C GLU A 126 3.73 -20.68 -17.28
N MET A 127 2.70 -21.45 -16.95
CA MET A 127 1.33 -21.15 -17.33
C MET A 127 0.48 -20.90 -16.09
N LEU A 128 -0.28 -19.81 -16.15
CA LEU A 128 -1.11 -19.27 -15.09
C LEU A 128 -2.52 -19.14 -15.66
N PRO A 129 -3.41 -20.15 -15.51
CA PRO A 129 -4.77 -20.03 -16.00
C PRO A 129 -5.50 -18.86 -15.33
N ASP A 130 -6.45 -18.24 -16.00
CA ASP A 130 -7.35 -17.32 -15.32
C ASP A 130 -8.46 -18.07 -14.56
N VAL A 131 -9.18 -17.34 -13.71
CA VAL A 131 -10.22 -17.92 -12.85
C VAL A 131 -11.33 -18.61 -13.65
N ASP A 132 -11.68 -18.09 -14.82
CA ASP A 132 -12.77 -18.62 -15.65
C ASP A 132 -12.35 -19.90 -16.35
N TYR A 133 -11.13 -19.95 -16.88
CA TYR A 133 -10.55 -21.16 -17.45
C TYR A 133 -10.41 -22.24 -16.39
N ALA A 134 -9.86 -21.89 -15.23
CA ALA A 134 -9.63 -22.83 -14.14
C ALA A 134 -10.94 -23.38 -13.57
N ARG A 135 -12.01 -22.58 -13.53
CA ARG A 135 -13.37 -23.01 -13.15
C ARG A 135 -13.94 -24.05 -14.14
N LYS A 136 -13.71 -23.88 -15.44
CA LYS A 136 -14.27 -24.76 -16.49
C LYS A 136 -13.56 -26.11 -16.61
N HIS A 137 -12.24 -26.15 -16.43
CA HIS A 137 -11.46 -27.33 -16.78
C HIS A 137 -11.15 -28.23 -15.58
N GLY A 138 -11.27 -27.74 -14.34
CA GLY A 138 -11.13 -28.52 -13.10
C GLY A 138 -9.69 -28.97 -12.80
N GLU A 139 -8.98 -29.38 -13.85
CA GLU A 139 -7.55 -29.59 -13.98
C GLU A 139 -7.08 -28.91 -15.26
N PHE A 140 -5.77 -28.71 -15.40
CA PHE A 140 -5.21 -28.01 -16.55
C PHE A 140 -5.08 -28.93 -17.77
N THR A 141 -5.62 -28.53 -18.92
CA THR A 141 -5.76 -29.39 -20.11
C THR A 141 -4.95 -28.98 -21.34
N GLU A 142 -4.09 -27.95 -21.30
CA GLU A 142 -3.33 -27.41 -22.46
C GLU A 142 -4.12 -27.34 -23.78
N ASP A 143 -5.41 -27.05 -23.70
CA ASP A 143 -6.25 -27.05 -24.89
C ASP A 143 -6.24 -25.71 -25.63
N PHE A 144 -6.83 -25.73 -26.82
CA PHE A 144 -7.02 -24.56 -27.67
C PHE A 144 -7.98 -23.52 -27.09
N SER A 145 -8.49 -23.68 -25.86
CA SER A 145 -9.34 -22.72 -25.18
C SER A 145 -8.65 -22.05 -23.98
N PHE A 146 -7.34 -22.26 -23.80
CA PHE A 146 -6.57 -21.65 -22.72
C PHE A 146 -6.84 -20.15 -22.59
N SER A 147 -7.22 -19.74 -21.38
CA SER A 147 -7.32 -18.34 -20.98
C SER A 147 -6.48 -18.15 -19.72
N GLY A 148 -5.64 -17.11 -19.72
CA GLY A 148 -4.63 -16.92 -18.69
C GLY A 148 -3.33 -16.31 -19.22
N LEU A 149 -2.23 -16.57 -18.52
CA LEU A 149 -0.92 -16.00 -18.80
C LEU A 149 0.12 -17.11 -19.04
N GLN A 150 0.93 -16.95 -20.08
CA GLN A 150 2.07 -17.80 -20.41
C GLN A 150 3.34 -16.96 -20.28
N LEU A 151 4.23 -17.35 -19.37
CA LEU A 151 5.46 -16.64 -19.06
C LEU A 151 6.66 -17.46 -19.49
N PHE A 152 7.67 -16.81 -20.06
CA PHE A 152 8.92 -17.42 -20.50
C PHE A 152 10.08 -16.79 -19.74
N ARG A 153 10.85 -17.63 -19.04
CA ARG A 153 12.01 -17.26 -18.21
C ARG A 153 13.26 -17.90 -18.78
N ASP A 154 14.43 -17.39 -18.44
CA ASP A 154 15.67 -18.13 -18.59
C ASP A 154 15.80 -19.20 -17.49
N LEU A 155 16.89 -19.97 -17.51
CA LEU A 155 17.14 -21.02 -16.52
C LEU A 155 17.46 -20.47 -15.12
N ASP A 156 17.80 -19.19 -15.02
CA ASP A 156 18.05 -18.49 -13.75
C ASP A 156 16.71 -18.00 -13.13
N GLY A 157 15.59 -18.21 -13.84
CA GLY A 157 14.24 -17.80 -13.43
C GLY A 157 13.88 -16.34 -13.79
N LYS A 158 14.76 -15.62 -14.48
CA LYS A 158 14.52 -14.24 -14.90
C LYS A 158 13.57 -14.22 -16.09
N LEU A 159 12.58 -13.32 -16.04
CA LEU A 159 11.63 -13.19 -17.13
C LEU A 159 12.31 -12.73 -18.42
N MET A 160 12.00 -13.41 -19.51
CA MET A 160 12.38 -13.04 -20.87
C MET A 160 11.22 -12.41 -21.66
N ASN A 161 10.02 -12.99 -21.60
CA ASN A 161 8.78 -12.45 -22.21
C ASN A 161 7.54 -13.25 -21.75
N GLY A 162 6.33 -12.81 -22.09
CA GLY A 162 5.12 -13.57 -21.85
C GLY A 162 3.98 -13.19 -22.81
N TYR A 163 2.87 -13.89 -22.71
CA TYR A 163 1.66 -13.66 -23.50
C TYR A 163 0.42 -13.92 -22.66
N ARG A 164 -0.59 -13.08 -22.81
CA ARG A 164 -1.92 -13.31 -22.24
C ARG A 164 -2.83 -13.91 -23.31
N PHE A 165 -3.61 -14.91 -22.92
CA PHE A 165 -4.57 -15.60 -23.77
C PHE A 165 -5.99 -15.45 -23.22
N LYS A 166 -6.95 -15.46 -24.15
CA LYS A 166 -8.37 -15.58 -23.86
C LYS A 166 -9.01 -16.46 -24.94
N ASP A 167 -9.66 -17.53 -24.51
CA ASP A 167 -10.28 -18.56 -25.35
C ASP A 167 -9.33 -19.04 -26.46
N GLY A 168 -8.08 -19.35 -26.09
CA GLY A 168 -7.03 -19.81 -27.00
C GLY A 168 -6.37 -18.74 -27.87
N LYS A 169 -6.88 -17.50 -27.85
CA LYS A 169 -6.36 -16.41 -28.65
C LYS A 169 -5.42 -15.55 -27.83
N ARG A 170 -4.24 -15.25 -28.37
CA ARG A 170 -3.31 -14.29 -27.78
C ARG A 170 -3.92 -12.89 -27.83
N ILE A 171 -4.17 -12.29 -26.67
CA ILE A 171 -4.75 -10.94 -26.55
C ILE A 171 -3.71 -9.87 -26.20
N SER A 172 -2.61 -10.22 -25.54
CA SER A 172 -1.53 -9.27 -25.27
C SER A 172 -0.17 -9.94 -25.08
N LYS A 173 0.90 -9.14 -25.18
CA LYS A 173 2.27 -9.54 -24.90
C LYS A 173 2.73 -8.92 -23.58
N VAL A 174 3.43 -9.71 -22.77
CA VAL A 174 4.04 -9.31 -21.50
C VAL A 174 5.54 -9.18 -21.71
N PHE A 175 6.12 -8.07 -21.26
CA PHE A 175 7.55 -7.78 -21.39
C PHE A 175 8.20 -7.72 -20.01
N PRO A 176 9.46 -8.19 -19.87
CA PRO A 176 10.18 -8.00 -18.63
C PRO A 176 10.44 -6.50 -18.44
N GLY A 177 9.95 -5.94 -17.33
CA GLY A 177 10.48 -4.67 -16.84
C GLY A 177 11.99 -4.81 -16.60
N VAL A 178 12.75 -3.74 -16.81
CA VAL A 178 14.23 -3.65 -16.74
C VAL A 178 14.93 -4.68 -15.84
N SER A 179 16.07 -5.18 -16.34
CA SER A 179 16.95 -6.23 -15.80
C SER A 179 16.82 -6.49 -14.29
N ASN A 180 16.30 -7.67 -13.96
CA ASN A 180 16.06 -8.24 -12.62
C ASN A 180 14.66 -8.02 -12.02
N GLY A 181 13.74 -7.39 -12.76
CA GLY A 181 12.32 -7.42 -12.40
C GLY A 181 11.77 -8.85 -12.41
N ARG A 182 11.46 -9.41 -11.24
CA ARG A 182 10.47 -10.49 -11.15
C ARG A 182 9.17 -9.91 -11.71
N ILE A 183 8.49 -10.64 -12.59
CA ILE A 183 7.14 -10.23 -13.00
C ILE A 183 6.29 -10.26 -11.76
N ASN A 184 5.61 -9.15 -11.50
CA ASN A 184 4.43 -9.12 -10.66
C ASN A 184 3.35 -9.98 -11.35
N GLY A 185 3.37 -11.29 -11.12
CA GLY A 185 2.11 -12.02 -10.97
C GLY A 185 1.39 -11.46 -9.74
N GLU A 186 0.14 -11.82 -9.50
CA GLU A 186 -0.50 -11.55 -8.21
C GLU A 186 0.32 -12.22 -7.10
N VAL A 187 1.34 -11.52 -6.62
CA VAL A 187 1.97 -11.80 -5.35
C VAL A 187 1.07 -11.08 -4.37
N CYS A 188 -0.03 -11.73 -4.03
CA CYS A 188 -0.76 -11.36 -2.84
C CYS A 188 0.19 -11.67 -1.69
N ILE A 189 0.76 -10.63 -1.09
CA ILE A 189 1.43 -10.78 0.19
C ILE A 189 0.30 -10.85 1.19
N ILE A 190 -0.04 -12.09 1.55
CA ILE A 190 -1.04 -12.37 2.56
C ILE A 190 -0.30 -12.30 3.88
N SER A 191 -0.68 -11.32 4.70
CA SER A 191 -0.20 -11.18 6.06
C SER A 191 -1.13 -11.95 6.98
N TYR A 192 -0.57 -12.84 7.77
CA TYR A 192 -1.27 -13.67 8.75
C TYR A 192 -0.92 -13.24 10.16
N ARG A 193 -1.87 -13.43 11.08
CA ARG A 193 -1.66 -13.42 12.52
C ARG A 193 -1.96 -14.82 13.04
N GLN A 194 -1.00 -15.39 13.76
CA GLN A 194 -1.19 -16.67 14.45
C GLN A 194 -1.11 -16.42 15.94
N TYR A 195 -2.14 -16.84 16.68
CA TYR A 195 -2.11 -16.79 18.13
C TYR A 195 -1.41 -18.04 18.68
N TYR A 196 -0.59 -17.81 19.69
CA TYR A 196 0.14 -18.84 20.40
C TYR A 196 -0.16 -18.74 21.89
N THR A 197 -0.33 -19.88 22.54
CA THR A 197 -0.40 -19.93 24.00
C THR A 197 0.67 -20.83 24.58
N ALA A 198 1.10 -20.49 25.78
CA ALA A 198 2.01 -21.29 26.59
C ALA A 198 1.42 -21.39 27.99
N SER A 199 1.39 -22.61 28.52
CA SER A 199 0.99 -22.86 29.90
C SER A 199 2.23 -22.97 30.77
N CYS A 200 2.28 -22.15 31.82
CA CYS A 200 3.29 -22.23 32.86
C CYS A 200 2.63 -22.68 34.16
N PHE A 201 3.24 -23.62 34.87
CA PHE A 201 2.65 -24.21 36.07
C PHE A 201 3.66 -24.28 37.21
N ASN A 202 3.14 -24.16 38.43
CA ASN A 202 3.86 -24.41 39.67
C ASN A 202 2.90 -24.98 40.73
N ALA A 203 3.36 -25.09 41.98
CA ALA A 203 2.54 -25.63 43.08
C ALA A 203 1.30 -24.77 43.41
N SER A 204 1.26 -23.50 43.00
CA SER A 204 0.18 -22.55 43.29
C SER A 204 -0.86 -22.42 42.17
N GLY A 205 -0.61 -23.02 40.99
CA GLY A 205 -1.59 -23.05 39.90
C GLY A 205 -0.97 -23.00 38.50
N ILE A 206 -1.83 -22.75 37.52
CA ILE A 206 -1.48 -22.64 36.09
C ILE A 206 -1.72 -21.20 35.65
N ILE A 207 -0.74 -20.59 34.98
CA ILE A 207 -0.89 -19.33 34.26
C ILE A 207 -0.78 -19.60 32.76
N VAL A 208 -1.66 -18.98 31.97
CA VAL A 208 -1.63 -19.08 30.51
C VAL A 208 -1.11 -17.76 29.95
N LYS A 209 -0.06 -17.82 29.15
CA LYS A 209 0.52 -16.66 28.45
C LYS A 209 0.12 -16.73 26.98
N GLY A 210 -0.49 -15.68 26.47
CA GLY A 210 -0.80 -15.52 25.05
C GLY A 210 0.23 -14.62 24.36
N THR A 211 0.57 -14.94 23.13
CA THR A 211 1.27 -14.04 22.21
C THR A 211 0.71 -14.22 20.80
N ASN A 212 1.03 -13.32 19.87
CA ASN A 212 0.74 -13.53 18.46
C ASN A 212 1.99 -13.27 17.62
N VAL A 213 2.09 -13.97 16.49
CA VAL A 213 3.16 -13.79 15.51
C VAL A 213 2.54 -13.32 14.22
N LEU A 214 3.09 -12.23 13.67
CA LEU A 214 2.77 -11.74 12.35
C LEU A 214 3.76 -12.31 11.35
N TYR A 215 3.25 -12.84 10.25
CA TYR A 215 4.09 -13.37 9.18
C TYR A 215 3.37 -13.28 7.84
N THR A 216 4.10 -13.53 6.75
CA THR A 216 3.52 -13.56 5.41
C THR A 216 3.52 -14.96 4.84
N ASN A 217 2.74 -15.20 3.78
CA ASN A 217 2.82 -16.44 3.00
C ASN A 217 4.25 -16.76 2.49
N GLN A 218 5.16 -15.77 2.49
CA GLN A 218 6.55 -15.96 2.06
C GLN A 218 7.49 -16.33 3.20
N THR A 219 7.25 -15.81 4.41
CA THR A 219 8.17 -16.01 5.55
C THR A 219 7.76 -17.19 6.42
N GLY A 220 6.48 -17.57 6.43
CA GLY A 220 5.93 -18.55 7.36
C GLY A 220 5.97 -18.08 8.83
N PRO A 221 5.28 -18.75 9.74
CA PRO A 221 5.30 -18.39 11.15
C PRO A 221 6.65 -18.77 11.77
N ILE A 222 7.26 -17.85 12.50
CA ILE A 222 8.40 -18.16 13.38
C ILE A 222 7.81 -18.42 14.77
N ALA A 223 7.86 -19.67 15.22
CA ALA A 223 7.36 -20.02 16.54
C ALA A 223 8.09 -19.19 17.62
N PRO A 224 7.36 -18.53 18.54
CA PRO A 224 8.01 -17.77 19.60
C PRO A 224 8.82 -18.72 20.50
N GLY A 225 9.97 -18.25 20.97
CA GLY A 225 10.75 -18.98 21.98
C GLY A 225 9.93 -19.24 23.25
N CYS A 226 10.23 -20.32 23.96
CA CYS A 226 9.48 -20.71 25.16
C CYS A 226 9.53 -19.58 26.20
N PRO A 227 8.40 -19.20 26.81
CA PRO A 227 8.40 -18.11 27.77
C PRO A 227 9.14 -18.55 29.03
N TYR A 228 9.78 -17.57 29.69
CA TYR A 228 10.38 -17.77 31.01
C TYR A 228 9.58 -16.98 32.04
N GLU A 229 9.15 -17.65 33.10
CA GLU A 229 8.52 -17.03 34.26
C GLU A 229 9.19 -17.59 35.51
N GLN A 230 9.68 -16.70 36.36
CA GLN A 230 10.47 -17.10 37.52
C GLN A 230 9.60 -17.91 38.50
N GLY A 231 10.05 -19.11 38.85
CA GLY A 231 9.32 -20.01 39.75
C GLY A 231 8.19 -20.81 39.09
N TYR A 232 8.11 -20.81 37.75
CA TYR A 232 7.21 -21.65 36.98
C TYR A 232 7.97 -22.52 35.98
N THR A 233 7.44 -23.72 35.71
CA THR A 233 7.86 -24.53 34.57
C THR A 233 6.91 -24.23 33.41
N CYS A 234 7.46 -23.71 32.31
CA CYS A 234 6.68 -23.32 31.14
C CYS A 234 6.81 -24.33 30.00
N PHE A 235 5.70 -24.64 29.34
CA PHE A 235 5.72 -25.25 28.02
C PHE A 235 5.97 -24.19 26.94
N CYS A 236 6.56 -24.62 25.82
CA CYS A 236 6.77 -23.75 24.68
C CYS A 236 5.44 -23.38 24.02
N TYR A 237 5.45 -22.22 23.34
CA TYR A 237 4.27 -21.71 22.66
C TYR A 237 3.76 -22.70 21.61
N VAL A 238 2.46 -23.01 21.69
CA VAL A 238 1.74 -23.81 20.68
C VAL A 238 0.68 -22.95 20.01
N PRO A 239 0.47 -23.09 18.69
CA PRO A 239 -0.58 -22.35 17.99
C PRO A 239 -1.95 -22.81 18.50
N THR A 240 -2.84 -21.86 18.79
CA THR A 240 -4.17 -22.15 19.36
C THR A 240 -5.25 -22.39 18.32
N ASP A 241 -5.04 -21.89 17.11
CA ASP A 241 -6.04 -21.78 16.06
C ASP A 241 -5.41 -21.80 14.66
N SER A 242 -6.23 -21.69 13.63
CA SER A 242 -5.72 -21.44 12.28
C SER A 242 -5.29 -19.97 12.14
N PRO A 243 -4.30 -19.65 11.30
CA PRO A 243 -3.85 -18.27 11.12
C PRO A 243 -5.00 -17.38 10.62
N GLU A 244 -5.18 -16.24 11.27
CA GLU A 244 -6.09 -15.17 10.85
C GLU A 244 -5.44 -14.37 9.72
N VAL A 245 -6.14 -14.18 8.60
CA VAL A 245 -5.68 -13.32 7.51
C VAL A 245 -5.93 -11.86 7.88
N LEU A 246 -4.87 -11.07 8.07
CA LEU A 246 -4.98 -9.65 8.45
C LEU A 246 -5.11 -8.72 7.26
N SER A 247 -4.31 -8.97 6.22
CA SER A 247 -4.35 -8.17 5.01
C SER A 247 -3.90 -9.00 3.83
N GLU A 248 -4.57 -8.76 2.72
CA GLU A 248 -4.21 -9.31 1.43
C GLU A 248 -3.90 -8.12 0.54
N VAL A 249 -2.61 -7.77 0.45
CA VAL A 249 -2.17 -6.73 -0.47
C VAL A 249 -1.85 -7.42 -1.79
N CYS A 250 -2.87 -7.48 -2.65
CA CYS A 250 -2.69 -7.84 -4.05
C CYS A 250 -2.43 -6.55 -4.83
N THR A 251 -1.24 -6.41 -5.38
CA THR A 251 -1.00 -5.36 -6.38
C THR A 251 -1.75 -5.69 -7.67
N TYR A 252 -2.89 -5.04 -7.88
CA TYR A 252 -3.70 -5.11 -9.10
C TYR A 252 -3.28 -4.00 -10.08
N ILE A 253 -3.10 -4.33 -11.35
CA ILE A 253 -2.93 -3.36 -12.45
C ILE A 253 -4.13 -3.53 -13.39
N PRO A 254 -4.84 -2.44 -13.77
CA PRO A 254 -6.13 -2.52 -14.43
C PRO A 254 -6.12 -3.17 -15.82
N ASP A 255 -7.29 -3.73 -16.15
CA ASP A 255 -7.61 -4.71 -17.21
C ASP A 255 -7.71 -4.18 -18.66
N ASP A 256 -7.28 -2.96 -19.00
CA ASP A 256 -7.52 -2.39 -20.34
C ASP A 256 -6.25 -2.23 -21.20
N PRO A 257 -6.02 -3.12 -22.20
CA PRO A 257 -4.91 -3.02 -23.15
C PRO A 257 -5.19 -2.14 -24.38
N THR A 258 -6.34 -1.45 -24.47
CA THR A 258 -6.71 -0.66 -25.68
C THR A 258 -6.30 0.81 -25.65
N ASN A 259 -5.67 1.28 -24.57
CA ASN A 259 -5.05 2.61 -24.51
C ASN A 259 -3.52 2.51 -24.37
N PRO A 260 -2.75 2.42 -25.48
CA PRO A 260 -1.30 2.25 -25.45
C PRO A 260 -0.55 3.57 -25.22
N GLY A 261 -0.88 4.29 -24.15
CA GLY A 261 -0.13 5.45 -23.66
C GLY A 261 0.99 5.05 -22.70
N THR A 262 2.22 4.93 -23.20
CA THR A 262 3.50 5.05 -22.45
C THR A 262 3.76 4.08 -21.28
N GLY A 263 3.80 2.77 -21.54
CA GLY A 263 4.33 1.76 -20.62
C GLY A 263 5.86 1.82 -20.40
N THR A 264 6.37 2.94 -19.89
CA THR A 264 7.52 2.99 -18.99
C THR A 264 6.91 3.24 -17.62
N GLY A 265 7.22 2.44 -16.59
CA GLY A 265 6.73 2.71 -15.22
C GLY A 265 6.92 4.20 -14.93
N SER A 266 5.81 4.91 -14.70
CA SER A 266 5.83 6.35 -14.96
C SER A 266 6.90 6.99 -14.08
N ILE A 267 7.75 7.84 -14.63
CA ILE A 267 8.78 8.59 -13.92
C ILE A 267 8.20 9.16 -12.63
N ALA A 268 6.98 9.69 -12.68
CA ALA A 268 6.23 10.13 -11.50
C ALA A 268 5.86 9.01 -10.52
N LEU A 269 5.33 7.84 -10.96
CA LEU A 269 5.05 6.71 -10.06
C LEU A 269 6.33 6.13 -9.45
N LYS A 270 7.39 6.00 -10.25
CA LYS A 270 8.71 5.55 -9.80
C LYS A 270 9.35 6.57 -8.87
N GLU A 271 9.16 7.87 -9.13
CA GLU A 271 9.53 8.96 -8.22
C GLU A 271 8.76 8.84 -6.90
N LEU A 272 7.47 8.47 -6.91
CA LEU A 272 6.68 8.26 -5.69
C LEU A 272 7.01 6.96 -4.95
N GLU A 273 7.35 5.89 -5.66
CA GLU A 273 7.82 4.63 -5.07
C GLU A 273 9.17 4.82 -4.37
N VAL A 274 10.05 5.60 -4.99
CA VAL A 274 11.38 5.94 -4.43
C VAL A 274 11.27 7.04 -3.37
N ASP A 275 10.39 8.02 -3.58
CA ASP A 275 10.21 9.18 -2.74
C ASP A 275 8.75 9.67 -2.76
N LYS A 276 7.97 9.20 -1.79
CA LYS A 276 6.57 9.60 -1.60
C LYS A 276 6.39 11.12 -1.44
N LEU A 277 7.44 11.87 -1.11
CA LEU A 277 7.40 13.34 -1.00
C LEU A 277 7.38 14.04 -2.36
N LYS A 278 7.69 13.34 -3.46
CA LYS A 278 7.59 13.88 -4.82
C LYS A 278 6.17 14.33 -5.15
N LEU A 279 5.15 13.78 -4.49
CA LEU A 279 3.75 14.21 -4.60
C LEU A 279 3.56 15.69 -4.25
N LEU A 280 4.51 16.29 -3.52
CA LEU A 280 4.47 17.66 -3.07
C LEU A 280 5.13 18.63 -4.07
N GLY A 281 5.70 18.13 -5.18
CA GLY A 281 6.33 18.94 -6.23
C GLY A 281 7.60 19.70 -5.80
N PRO A 282 8.15 20.60 -6.63
CA PRO A 282 9.29 21.46 -6.33
C PRO A 282 8.91 22.62 -5.38
N CYS A 283 7.91 22.45 -4.52
CA CYS A 283 7.29 23.58 -3.84
C CYS A 283 8.27 24.33 -2.93
N PRO A 284 8.58 25.61 -3.22
CA PRO A 284 9.42 26.41 -2.35
C PRO A 284 8.80 26.47 -0.95
N GLY A 285 9.56 26.11 0.08
CA GLY A 285 9.08 26.11 1.48
C GLY A 285 8.69 24.75 2.04
N LEU A 286 8.66 23.67 1.23
CA LEU A 286 8.37 22.31 1.71
C LEU A 286 9.32 21.77 2.78
N ASN A 287 10.54 22.30 2.86
CA ASN A 287 11.48 21.91 3.91
C ASN A 287 10.87 22.03 5.31
N ASN A 288 9.93 22.98 5.50
CA ASN A 288 9.26 23.18 6.78
C ASN A 288 8.16 22.13 7.05
N TRP A 289 7.58 21.50 6.04
CA TRP A 289 6.56 20.44 6.19
C TRP A 289 7.13 19.04 6.08
N ARG A 290 8.37 18.89 5.58
CA ARG A 290 9.00 17.59 5.36
C ARG A 290 8.92 16.69 6.59
N ASN A 291 9.23 17.22 7.77
CA ASN A 291 9.20 16.46 9.01
C ASN A 291 7.79 15.94 9.33
N LEU A 292 6.75 16.74 9.10
CA LEU A 292 5.36 16.32 9.31
C LEU A 292 4.92 15.28 8.29
N VAL A 293 5.32 15.40 7.03
CA VAL A 293 4.92 14.45 6.00
C VAL A 293 5.54 13.07 6.23
N ILE A 294 6.81 13.02 6.64
CA ILE A 294 7.52 11.76 6.92
C ILE A 294 7.32 11.26 8.35
N GLN A 295 6.64 12.03 9.21
CA GLN A 295 6.47 11.66 10.60
C GLN A 295 5.78 10.30 10.71
N GLN A 296 6.43 9.41 11.43
CA GLN A 296 5.92 8.10 11.76
C GLN A 296 5.75 8.01 13.28
N PRO A 297 4.66 7.42 13.76
CA PRO A 297 4.49 7.17 15.19
C PRO A 297 5.60 6.23 15.70
N GLU A 298 6.06 6.47 16.92
CA GLU A 298 6.98 5.56 17.60
C GLU A 298 6.34 4.18 17.83
N ASN A 299 7.18 3.14 18.02
CA ASN A 299 6.70 1.77 18.15
C ASN A 299 5.73 1.57 19.33
N PHE A 300 5.91 2.28 20.45
CA PHE A 300 4.98 2.14 21.58
C PHE A 300 3.56 2.64 21.24
N ILE A 301 3.44 3.64 20.35
CA ILE A 301 2.16 4.15 19.85
C ILE A 301 1.49 3.12 18.95
N LYS A 302 2.26 2.53 18.03
CA LYS A 302 1.80 1.43 17.17
C LYS A 302 1.33 0.24 18.00
N ASN A 303 2.09 -0.12 19.04
CA ASN A 303 1.75 -1.19 19.97
C ASN A 303 0.49 -0.86 20.78
N LYS A 304 0.33 0.40 21.23
CA LYS A 304 -0.90 0.85 21.89
C LYS A 304 -2.10 0.61 20.97
N LEU A 305 -2.09 1.15 19.75
CA LEU A 305 -3.19 0.99 18.80
C LEU A 305 -3.48 -0.49 18.52
N ALA A 306 -2.46 -1.31 18.30
CA ALA A 306 -2.62 -2.75 18.07
C ALA A 306 -3.22 -3.52 19.26
N ALA A 307 -3.10 -2.99 20.49
CA ALA A 307 -3.64 -3.61 21.70
C ALA A 307 -5.10 -3.19 21.98
N LEU A 308 -5.54 -2.02 21.48
CA LEU A 308 -6.90 -1.50 21.69
C LEU A 308 -8.03 -2.47 21.35
N PRO A 309 -7.99 -3.26 20.25
CA PRO A 309 -9.06 -4.21 19.93
C PRO A 309 -9.41 -5.14 21.09
N SER A 310 -8.42 -5.53 21.90
CA SER A 310 -8.58 -6.42 23.06
C SER A 310 -9.30 -5.79 24.27
N TYR A 311 -9.33 -4.46 24.35
CA TYR A 311 -9.95 -3.72 25.44
C TYR A 311 -11.35 -3.21 25.11
N THR A 312 -11.74 -3.27 23.84
CA THR A 312 -13.04 -2.75 23.40
C THR A 312 -14.17 -3.63 23.93
N PRO A 313 -15.19 -3.07 24.61
CA PRO A 313 -16.27 -3.83 25.26
C PRO A 313 -17.23 -4.56 24.30
N PHE A 314 -16.88 -4.68 23.02
CA PHE A 314 -17.67 -5.34 21.98
C PHE A 314 -17.80 -6.86 22.13
N THR A 315 -17.08 -7.47 23.09
CA THR A 315 -17.06 -8.92 23.26
C THR A 315 -18.30 -9.51 23.96
N SER A 316 -19.30 -8.72 24.41
CA SER A 316 -20.39 -9.33 25.20
C SER A 316 -21.85 -8.89 24.96
N THR A 317 -22.18 -7.80 24.26
CA THR A 317 -23.60 -7.34 24.24
C THR A 317 -24.22 -6.98 22.90
N ILE A 318 -23.45 -6.86 21.81
CA ILE A 318 -24.01 -6.74 20.46
C ILE A 318 -23.58 -7.96 19.64
N PRO A 319 -24.34 -9.07 19.72
CA PRO A 319 -24.17 -10.14 18.76
C PRO A 319 -24.50 -9.55 17.38
N THR A 320 -23.57 -9.66 16.44
CA THR A 320 -23.78 -9.45 14.99
C THR A 320 -23.71 -8.02 14.42
N LEU A 321 -22.61 -7.31 14.66
CA LEU A 321 -21.92 -6.67 13.52
C LEU A 321 -20.70 -7.52 13.16
N VAL A 322 -20.98 -8.72 12.65
CA VAL A 322 -19.98 -9.56 11.99
C VAL A 322 -19.41 -8.71 10.85
N ASN A 323 -18.10 -8.39 10.90
CA ASN A 323 -17.33 -7.61 9.91
C ASN A 323 -17.19 -6.08 10.10
N VAL A 324 -17.32 -5.51 11.31
CA VAL A 324 -16.66 -4.20 11.55
C VAL A 324 -15.24 -4.53 12.02
N PRO A 325 -14.18 -4.29 11.20
CA PRO A 325 -12.82 -4.53 11.63
C PRO A 325 -12.60 -3.71 12.91
N GLY A 326 -12.24 -4.37 14.00
CA GLY A 326 -11.88 -3.70 15.26
C GLY A 326 -10.54 -2.97 15.16
N ASP A 327 -10.15 -2.54 13.96
CA ASP A 327 -8.82 -2.10 13.66
C ASP A 327 -8.60 -0.70 14.19
N TRP A 328 -7.40 -0.47 14.69
CA TRP A 328 -6.92 0.83 15.12
C TRP A 328 -5.59 1.02 14.42
N TYR A 329 -5.47 2.05 13.60
CA TYR A 329 -4.24 2.29 12.87
C TYR A 329 -4.07 3.76 12.52
N VAL A 330 -2.81 4.17 12.34
CA VAL A 330 -2.51 5.53 11.91
C VAL A 330 -2.81 5.69 10.42
N HIS A 331 -3.54 6.74 10.10
CA HIS A 331 -3.77 7.22 8.74
C HIS A 331 -2.57 8.02 8.26
N ALA A 332 -1.52 7.30 7.87
CA ALA A 332 -0.36 7.93 7.27
C ALA A 332 -0.78 8.65 5.97
N ILE A 333 -0.27 9.86 5.75
CA ILE A 333 -0.52 10.65 4.54
C ILE A 333 -0.25 9.87 3.23
N SER A 334 0.69 8.91 3.27
CA SER A 334 0.99 8.04 2.13
C SER A 334 -0.06 6.99 1.81
N ASN A 335 -0.96 6.71 2.74
CA ASN A 335 -1.99 5.68 2.62
C ASN A 335 -3.34 6.26 2.23
N ALA A 336 -3.50 7.59 2.28
CA ALA A 336 -4.69 8.26 1.77
C ALA A 336 -4.91 7.94 0.29
N GLU A 337 -6.17 7.85 -0.13
CA GLU A 337 -6.56 7.65 -1.52
C GLU A 337 -6.88 8.98 -2.21
N GLY A 338 -7.34 9.96 -1.44
CA GLY A 338 -7.84 11.22 -1.94
C GLY A 338 -6.78 12.04 -2.67
N VAL A 339 -7.27 12.88 -3.57
CA VAL A 339 -6.43 13.57 -4.55
C VAL A 339 -5.90 14.91 -4.06
N ALA A 340 -6.52 15.50 -3.05
CA ALA A 340 -6.18 16.83 -2.59
C ALA A 340 -5.22 16.75 -1.39
N ILE A 341 -4.15 17.55 -1.44
CA ILE A 341 -3.16 17.71 -0.37
C ILE A 341 -3.26 19.14 0.13
N ASN A 342 -3.26 19.30 1.44
CA ASN A 342 -3.25 20.58 2.11
C ASN A 342 -2.03 20.67 3.01
N LEU A 343 -1.12 21.58 2.67
CA LEU A 343 -0.02 21.97 3.53
C LEU A 343 -0.31 23.38 4.01
N ASP A 344 -0.58 23.53 5.30
CA ASP A 344 -0.95 24.83 5.87
C ASP A 344 -0.14 25.18 7.11
N GLU A 345 -0.03 26.48 7.38
CA GLU A 345 0.49 27.05 8.61
C GLU A 345 -0.33 28.29 8.97
N TYR A 346 -0.85 28.31 10.19
CA TYR A 346 -1.56 29.44 10.78
C TYR A 346 -0.81 29.86 12.01
N SER A 347 -0.31 31.11 12.03
CA SER A 347 0.54 31.60 13.12
C SER A 347 0.16 32.99 13.63
N VAL A 348 0.49 33.25 14.87
CA VAL A 348 0.34 34.55 15.55
C VAL A 348 1.67 34.90 16.16
N TYR A 349 2.18 36.09 15.85
CA TYR A 349 3.33 36.65 16.54
C TYR A 349 2.87 37.38 17.79
N LEU A 350 3.61 37.23 18.88
CA LEU A 350 3.41 37.89 20.15
C LEU A 350 4.67 38.67 20.51
N ASP A 351 4.54 39.90 21.00
CA ASP A 351 5.70 40.67 21.47
C ASP A 351 6.29 40.13 22.79
N ASP A 352 5.47 39.42 23.57
CA ASP A 352 5.84 38.70 24.78
C ASP A 352 4.90 37.49 24.99
N LEU A 353 4.98 36.74 26.10
CA LEU A 353 4.02 35.67 26.41
C LEU A 353 2.89 36.15 27.32
N PRO A 354 1.64 35.62 27.20
CA PRO A 354 0.50 36.08 27.99
C PRO A 354 0.72 36.04 29.52
N MET A 355 0.12 36.99 30.23
CA MET A 355 0.06 37.02 31.69
C MET A 355 -1.19 36.31 32.20
N LEU A 356 -1.03 35.22 32.95
CA LEU A 356 -2.13 34.51 33.60
C LEU A 356 -2.00 34.64 35.12
N ASN A 357 -3.02 35.17 35.78
CA ASN A 357 -3.04 35.39 37.24
C ASN A 357 -1.84 36.19 37.77
N GLY A 358 -1.37 37.19 37.02
CA GLY A 358 -0.23 38.03 37.40
C GLY A 358 1.14 37.38 37.18
N HIS A 359 1.20 36.17 36.62
CA HIS A 359 2.42 35.49 36.22
C HIS A 359 2.56 35.47 34.70
N ARG A 360 3.76 35.77 34.18
CA ARG A 360 4.04 35.64 32.76
C ARG A 360 4.31 34.18 32.44
N MET A 361 3.49 33.60 31.57
CA MET A 361 3.67 32.21 31.19
C MET A 361 5.00 32.01 30.46
N SER A 362 5.67 30.90 30.72
CA SER A 362 6.76 30.38 29.90
C SER A 362 6.23 29.73 28.62
N ILE A 363 7.12 29.44 27.66
CA ILE A 363 6.76 28.74 26.41
C ILE A 363 6.09 27.39 26.70
N ALA A 364 6.62 26.64 27.67
CA ALA A 364 6.09 25.35 28.08
C ALA A 364 4.68 25.50 28.69
N GLU A 365 4.52 26.41 29.65
CA GLU A 365 3.23 26.68 30.29
C GLU A 365 2.19 27.14 29.28
N PHE A 366 2.54 28.02 28.34
CA PHE A 366 1.59 28.51 27.36
C PHE A 366 1.23 27.44 26.32
N SER A 367 2.20 26.65 25.84
CA SER A 367 1.92 25.50 24.98
C SER A 367 1.02 24.48 25.66
N GLU A 368 1.25 24.18 26.94
CA GLU A 368 0.40 23.28 27.73
C GLU A 368 -1.00 23.86 27.91
N TYR A 369 -1.11 25.16 28.20
CA TYR A 369 -2.40 25.84 28.33
C TYR A 369 -3.22 25.73 27.05
N ILE A 370 -2.63 26.05 25.89
CA ILE A 370 -3.32 25.92 24.59
C ILE A 370 -3.77 24.48 24.37
N ARG A 371 -2.94 23.49 24.70
CA ARG A 371 -3.25 22.07 24.54
C ARG A 371 -4.47 21.66 25.38
N LEU A 372 -4.46 21.98 26.67
CA LEU A 372 -5.54 21.61 27.59
C LEU A 372 -6.83 22.41 27.33
N HIS A 373 -6.70 23.61 26.75
CA HIS A 373 -7.79 24.52 26.44
C HIS A 373 -8.05 24.66 24.93
N ILE A 374 -7.72 23.66 24.10
CA ILE A 374 -7.76 23.80 22.64
C ILE A 374 -9.14 24.23 22.11
N ASN A 375 -10.23 23.80 22.74
CA ASN A 375 -11.60 24.18 22.40
C ASN A 375 -11.93 25.65 22.70
N ASP A 376 -11.19 26.31 23.60
CA ASP A 376 -11.31 27.74 23.85
C ASP A 376 -10.70 28.53 22.68
N PHE A 377 -9.72 27.93 22.01
CA PHE A 377 -8.96 28.51 20.91
C PHE A 377 -9.51 28.17 19.52
N VAL A 378 -10.55 27.35 19.36
CA VAL A 378 -11.14 27.08 18.03
C VAL A 378 -12.63 27.40 17.96
N ASP A 379 -13.18 27.47 16.75
CA ASP A 379 -14.62 27.52 16.51
C ASP A 379 -15.22 26.12 16.69
N ASN A 380 -15.85 25.90 17.85
CA ASN A 380 -16.47 24.62 18.20
C ASN A 380 -17.65 24.23 17.30
N SER A 381 -18.18 25.15 16.47
CA SER A 381 -19.14 24.81 15.42
C SER A 381 -18.51 24.07 14.24
N LYS A 382 -17.18 24.05 14.14
CA LYS A 382 -16.39 23.38 13.09
C LYS A 382 -15.74 22.11 13.57
N ALA A 383 -15.18 22.11 14.78
CA ALA A 383 -14.63 20.92 15.41
C ALA A 383 -14.55 21.09 16.93
N THR A 384 -14.81 20.02 17.69
CA THR A 384 -14.54 19.97 19.14
C THR A 384 -13.65 18.78 19.47
N PHE A 385 -12.64 19.00 20.31
CA PHE A 385 -11.63 18.01 20.68
C PHE A 385 -11.93 17.43 22.07
N ASN A 386 -12.02 16.11 22.20
CA ASN A 386 -12.31 15.43 23.46
C ASN A 386 -11.44 14.18 23.62
N PRO A 387 -10.90 13.89 24.82
CA PRO A 387 -10.26 12.60 25.07
C PRO A 387 -11.18 11.44 24.69
N HIS A 388 -10.67 10.48 23.92
CA HIS A 388 -11.48 9.40 23.37
C HIS A 388 -11.97 8.45 24.48
N SER A 389 -13.29 8.30 24.61
CA SER A 389 -13.89 7.58 25.75
C SER A 389 -13.91 6.05 25.58
N GLN A 390 -13.65 5.55 24.38
CA GLN A 390 -13.87 4.14 24.02
C GLN A 390 -12.56 3.36 23.76
N THR A 391 -11.43 3.80 24.31
CA THR A 391 -10.14 3.09 24.11
C THR A 391 -9.89 2.00 25.16
N GLY A 392 -10.68 1.97 26.25
CA GLY A 392 -10.38 1.15 27.42
C GLY A 392 -9.25 1.71 28.30
N HIS A 393 -8.60 2.80 27.88
CA HIS A 393 -7.65 3.56 28.68
C HIS A 393 -8.28 4.88 29.15
N ASN A 394 -7.72 5.45 30.23
CA ASN A 394 -8.09 6.78 30.67
C ASN A 394 -7.39 7.84 29.81
N GLU A 395 -7.86 8.05 28.58
CA GLU A 395 -7.28 9.04 27.64
C GLU A 395 -7.30 10.46 28.23
N SER A 396 -8.27 10.78 29.08
CA SER A 396 -8.33 12.07 29.78
C SER A 396 -7.14 12.25 30.72
N ALA A 397 -6.75 11.21 31.48
CA ALA A 397 -5.56 11.27 32.33
C ALA A 397 -4.26 11.34 31.52
N ILE A 398 -4.16 10.63 30.39
CA ILE A 398 -2.98 10.70 29.51
C ILE A 398 -2.88 12.10 28.91
N TRP A 399 -3.98 12.63 28.37
CA TRP A 399 -4.06 13.97 27.82
C TRP A 399 -3.72 15.02 28.88
N ASN A 400 -4.28 14.95 30.09
CA ASN A 400 -4.02 15.95 31.13
C ASN A 400 -2.66 15.79 31.83
N SER A 401 -1.86 14.80 31.45
CA SER A 401 -0.53 14.62 32.02
C SER A 401 0.50 15.60 31.43
N SER A 402 1.67 15.67 32.07
CA SER A 402 2.83 16.40 31.56
C SER A 402 3.49 15.74 30.35
N ASN A 403 3.04 14.55 29.92
CA ASN A 403 3.48 13.87 28.70
C ASN A 403 2.27 13.25 27.97
N PRO A 404 1.64 13.99 27.04
CA PRO A 404 0.42 13.55 26.35
C PRO A 404 0.68 12.50 25.26
N LEU A 405 1.91 12.01 25.08
CA LEU A 405 2.22 11.03 24.05
C LEU A 405 1.32 9.79 24.14
N GLY A 406 0.77 9.40 22.99
CA GLY A 406 -0.17 8.30 22.87
C GLY A 406 -1.60 8.63 23.30
N ALA A 407 -1.91 9.82 23.83
CA ALA A 407 -3.28 10.23 24.09
C ALA A 407 -4.10 10.24 22.79
N ILE A 408 -5.27 9.59 22.81
CA ILE A 408 -6.20 9.54 21.69
C ILE A 408 -7.32 10.57 21.93
N ILE A 409 -7.53 11.43 20.95
CA ILE A 409 -8.51 12.51 20.98
C ILE A 409 -9.52 12.25 19.86
N SER A 410 -10.80 12.18 20.24
CA SER A 410 -11.91 12.22 19.30
C SER A 410 -12.20 13.67 18.92
N ILE A 411 -12.39 13.91 17.63
CA ILE A 411 -12.73 15.20 17.05
C ILE A 411 -14.15 15.11 16.51
N ALA A 412 -15.05 15.86 17.14
CA ALA A 412 -16.42 16.02 16.67
C ALA A 412 -16.46 17.07 15.57
N ILE A 413 -16.40 16.63 14.31
CA ILE A 413 -16.56 17.48 13.12
C ILE A 413 -18.00 17.28 12.62
N PRO A 414 -18.77 18.35 12.35
CA PRO A 414 -20.15 18.23 11.89
C PRO A 414 -20.28 17.34 10.64
N GLY A 415 -20.96 16.21 10.81
CA GLY A 415 -21.23 15.27 9.72
C GLY A 415 -20.11 14.27 9.41
N ASP A 416 -18.96 14.32 10.08
CA ASP A 416 -17.81 13.46 9.77
C ASP A 416 -16.83 13.34 10.95
N TYR A 417 -17.14 12.52 11.96
CA TYR A 417 -16.28 12.35 13.13
C TYR A 417 -14.90 11.82 12.74
N GLY A 418 -13.87 12.15 13.52
CA GLY A 418 -12.54 11.58 13.33
C GLY A 418 -11.79 11.44 14.63
N SER A 419 -10.69 10.69 14.61
CA SER A 419 -9.77 10.61 15.75
C SER A 419 -8.35 10.94 15.36
N VAL A 420 -7.61 11.42 16.36
CA VAL A 420 -6.17 11.62 16.29
C VAL A 420 -5.48 11.00 17.50
N ILE A 421 -4.20 10.68 17.36
CA ILE A 421 -3.32 10.28 18.46
C ILE A 421 -2.13 11.23 18.55
N THR A 422 -1.70 11.54 19.78
CA THR A 422 -0.51 12.37 20.00
C THR A 422 0.75 11.57 19.70
N THR A 423 1.46 11.90 18.62
CA THR A 423 2.64 11.16 18.15
C THR A 423 3.97 11.85 18.35
N GLY A 424 3.94 13.16 18.66
CA GLY A 424 5.11 13.93 19.01
C GLY A 424 4.81 14.86 20.17
N PHE A 425 5.80 15.08 21.04
CA PHE A 425 5.68 15.99 22.16
C PHE A 425 7.04 16.61 22.47
N SER A 426 7.06 17.94 22.57
CA SER A 426 8.19 18.72 23.05
C SER A 426 7.75 19.44 24.32
N PRO A 427 8.19 19.01 25.52
CA PRO A 427 7.72 19.56 26.80
C PRO A 427 8.17 21.01 27.06
N GLY A 428 8.99 21.58 26.18
CA GLY A 428 9.65 22.86 26.41
C GLY A 428 11.16 22.70 26.61
N GLY A 429 11.90 23.70 26.14
CA GLY A 429 13.37 23.76 26.21
C GLY A 429 13.95 24.32 24.92
N PHE A 430 15.12 24.94 24.99
CA PHE A 430 15.79 25.53 23.81
C PHE A 430 14.92 26.50 23.00
N GLY A 431 14.04 27.26 23.66
CA GLY A 431 13.20 28.27 23.02
C GLY A 431 11.99 27.73 22.25
N SER A 432 11.54 26.48 22.48
CA SER A 432 10.30 25.96 21.86
C SER A 432 9.57 24.92 22.71
N ALA A 433 8.26 24.74 22.50
CA ALA A 433 7.41 23.67 23.04
C ALA A 433 6.28 23.33 22.05
N GLY A 434 5.69 22.14 22.15
CA GLY A 434 4.56 21.76 21.29
C GLY A 434 4.19 20.28 21.30
N TRP A 435 3.21 19.91 20.48
CA TRP A 435 2.78 18.52 20.28
C TRP A 435 2.32 18.28 18.85
N THR A 436 2.38 17.03 18.40
CA THR A 436 1.90 16.62 17.07
C THR A 436 0.77 15.61 17.19
N PHE A 437 -0.30 15.85 16.45
CA PHE A 437 -1.34 14.86 16.19
C PHE A 437 -1.06 14.13 14.88
N SER A 438 -1.29 12.82 14.89
CA SER A 438 -1.47 12.01 13.68
C SER A 438 -2.92 11.53 13.62
N THR A 439 -3.52 11.58 12.45
CA THR A 439 -4.87 11.04 12.20
C THR A 439 -4.88 9.52 12.35
N ILE A 440 -5.95 8.96 12.88
CA ILE A 440 -6.12 7.51 13.04
C ILE A 440 -7.48 7.06 12.53
N HIS A 441 -7.55 5.80 12.11
CA HIS A 441 -8.80 5.06 12.08
C HIS A 441 -9.12 4.55 13.48
N ASP A 442 -10.39 4.62 13.87
CA ASP A 442 -10.91 3.88 15.00
C ASP A 442 -12.31 3.30 14.72
N PRO A 443 -12.73 2.24 15.42
CA PRO A 443 -14.01 1.58 15.15
C PRO A 443 -15.27 2.43 15.42
N TRP A 444 -15.18 3.55 16.13
CA TRP A 444 -16.33 4.39 16.50
C TRP A 444 -16.51 5.57 15.56
N ASN A 445 -15.43 6.29 15.27
CA ASN A 445 -15.46 7.45 14.38
C ASN A 445 -15.16 7.06 12.92
N GLY A 446 -14.63 5.86 12.69
CA GLY A 446 -14.24 5.38 11.37
C GLY A 446 -12.95 6.03 10.89
N ASP A 447 -12.90 6.28 9.59
CA ASP A 447 -11.78 6.96 8.96
C ASP A 447 -11.82 8.46 9.23
N HIS A 448 -10.71 9.04 9.68
CA HIS A 448 -10.60 10.50 9.73
C HIS A 448 -10.72 11.09 8.31
N PRO A 449 -11.45 12.21 8.07
CA PRO A 449 -11.66 12.78 6.73
C PRO A 449 -10.38 13.09 5.95
N VAL A 450 -9.29 13.33 6.68
CA VAL A 450 -7.93 13.52 6.16
C VAL A 450 -6.96 12.58 6.86
N SER A 451 -5.91 12.19 6.13
CA SER A 451 -4.75 11.43 6.59
C SER A 451 -3.56 12.37 6.65
N GLY A 452 -2.88 12.45 7.79
CA GLY A 452 -1.84 13.45 7.97
C GLY A 452 -1.30 13.63 9.37
N ASN A 453 -0.49 14.66 9.51
CA ASN A 453 0.09 15.09 10.77
C ASN A 453 -0.12 16.60 10.94
N ARG A 454 -0.45 17.04 12.15
CA ARG A 454 -0.58 18.45 12.50
C ARG A 454 0.18 18.77 13.78
N TYR A 455 1.14 19.68 13.66
CA TYR A 455 1.94 20.17 14.78
C TYR A 455 1.36 21.47 15.32
N PHE A 456 1.34 21.57 16.65
CA PHE A 456 1.01 22.76 17.40
C PHE A 456 2.23 23.16 18.19
N GLY A 457 2.65 24.41 18.10
CA GLY A 457 3.89 24.84 18.73
C GLY A 457 3.91 26.30 19.14
N VAL A 458 4.81 26.58 20.07
CA VAL A 458 5.22 27.91 20.49
C VAL A 458 6.75 27.96 20.44
N TYR A 459 7.32 28.99 19.82
CA TYR A 459 8.78 29.18 19.79
C TYR A 459 9.19 30.65 19.83
N GLU A 460 10.41 30.90 20.31
CA GLU A 460 11.05 32.22 20.30
C GLU A 460 11.44 32.64 18.88
N GLN A 461 11.07 33.86 18.50
CA GLN A 461 11.49 34.47 17.25
C GLN A 461 11.93 35.92 17.50
N GLY A 462 13.25 36.14 17.54
CA GLY A 462 13.82 37.46 17.80
C GLY A 462 13.55 37.91 19.23
N SER A 463 12.86 39.04 19.39
CA SER A 463 12.48 39.58 20.71
C SER A 463 11.10 39.12 21.18
N GLY A 464 10.38 38.30 20.40
CA GLY A 464 9.04 37.85 20.73
C GLY A 464 8.85 36.37 20.46
N TYR A 465 7.59 35.96 20.33
CA TYR A 465 7.19 34.56 20.27
C TYR A 465 6.25 34.31 19.09
N VAL A 466 6.23 33.08 18.60
CA VAL A 466 5.27 32.63 17.58
C VAL A 466 4.52 31.43 18.10
N VAL A 467 3.19 31.55 18.12
CA VAL A 467 2.27 30.44 18.32
C VAL A 467 1.75 30.01 16.96
N PHE A 468 1.69 28.72 16.69
CA PHE A 468 1.23 28.24 15.38
C PHE A 468 0.62 26.85 15.42
N THR A 469 -0.16 26.56 14.39
CA THR A 469 -0.49 25.20 13.96
C THR A 469 -0.03 25.02 12.52
N GLN A 470 0.55 23.87 12.21
CA GLN A 470 1.07 23.51 10.90
C GLN A 470 0.61 22.11 10.53
N GLY A 471 -0.13 21.98 9.43
CA GLY A 471 -0.69 20.71 8.95
C GLY A 471 -0.06 20.22 7.66
N ALA A 472 0.06 18.90 7.54
CA ALA A 472 0.32 18.19 6.30
C ALA A 472 -0.72 17.07 6.16
N ASP A 473 -1.79 17.37 5.41
CA ASP A 473 -3.00 16.56 5.35
C ASP A 473 -3.31 16.17 3.89
N ARG A 474 -3.87 14.97 3.69
CA ARG A 474 -4.39 14.49 2.40
C ARG A 474 -5.75 13.85 2.61
N ILE A 475 -6.72 14.06 1.72
CA ILE A 475 -8.06 13.47 1.86
C ILE A 475 -7.97 11.94 1.96
N THR A 476 -8.60 11.32 2.96
CA THR A 476 -8.44 9.88 3.24
C THR A 476 -9.10 8.99 2.19
N ASN A 477 -10.39 9.20 1.87
CA ASN A 477 -11.16 8.27 1.04
C ASN A 477 -11.53 8.84 -0.35
N TYR A 478 -11.44 8.01 -1.40
CA TYR A 478 -11.75 8.41 -2.78
C TYR A 478 -13.23 8.83 -2.96
N LEU A 479 -14.18 8.15 -2.31
CA LEU A 479 -15.61 8.49 -2.45
C LEU A 479 -15.99 9.83 -1.79
N GLY A 480 -15.37 10.16 -0.65
CA GLY A 480 -15.49 11.49 -0.03
C GLY A 480 -14.89 12.59 -0.90
N SER A 481 -13.80 12.27 -1.60
CA SER A 481 -13.21 13.14 -2.63
C SER A 481 -14.09 13.27 -3.87
N LEU A 482 -14.83 12.23 -4.28
CA LEU A 482 -15.71 12.25 -5.45
C LEU A 482 -17.03 12.97 -5.17
N MET A 483 -17.62 12.79 -3.99
CA MET A 483 -18.83 13.50 -3.55
C MET A 483 -18.53 14.97 -3.26
N GLY A 484 -17.39 15.25 -2.60
CA GLY A 484 -16.86 16.61 -2.45
C GLY A 484 -16.53 17.23 -3.81
N TRP A 485 -15.83 16.53 -4.70
CA TRP A 485 -15.54 17.02 -6.05
C TRP A 485 -16.79 17.20 -6.91
N ALA A 486 -17.80 16.34 -6.83
CA ALA A 486 -19.03 16.48 -7.61
C ALA A 486 -19.89 17.67 -7.14
N THR A 487 -19.89 17.96 -5.84
CA THR A 487 -20.53 19.17 -5.29
C THR A 487 -19.69 20.43 -5.52
N ASN A 488 -18.37 20.31 -5.60
CA ASN A 488 -17.44 21.43 -5.76
C ASN A 488 -17.08 21.75 -7.22
N ALA A 489 -17.20 20.81 -8.17
CA ALA A 489 -17.00 21.08 -9.60
C ALA A 489 -18.05 22.06 -10.15
N ALA A 490 -19.17 22.23 -9.44
CA ALA A 490 -20.15 23.28 -9.71
C ALA A 490 -19.74 24.67 -9.18
N ASN A 491 -18.84 24.77 -8.18
CA ASN A 491 -18.59 26.01 -7.42
C ASN A 491 -17.09 26.38 -7.19
N GLY A 492 -16.14 25.56 -7.60
CA GLY A 492 -14.71 25.91 -7.67
C GLY A 492 -13.89 25.89 -6.37
N THR A 493 -14.38 25.34 -5.25
CA THR A 493 -13.62 25.30 -3.98
C THR A 493 -13.70 23.94 -3.28
N GLU A 494 -12.60 23.36 -2.84
CA GLU A 494 -12.55 22.10 -2.07
C GLU A 494 -13.13 22.27 -0.66
N PHE A 495 -14.43 21.99 -0.50
CA PHE A 495 -15.23 22.20 0.71
C PHE A 495 -14.56 21.74 2.03
N GLN A 496 -13.92 20.58 2.05
CA GLN A 496 -13.27 20.03 3.25
C GLN A 496 -12.15 20.93 3.77
N PHE A 497 -11.28 21.43 2.88
CA PHE A 497 -10.21 22.35 3.30
C PHE A 497 -10.73 23.74 3.61
N THR A 498 -11.85 24.18 3.00
CA THR A 498 -12.51 25.43 3.39
C THR A 498 -13.01 25.40 4.84
N GLN A 499 -13.61 24.30 5.31
CA GLN A 499 -14.04 24.20 6.71
C GLN A 499 -12.84 24.14 7.67
N SER A 500 -11.80 23.41 7.28
CA SER A 500 -10.54 23.36 8.04
C SER A 500 -9.87 24.75 8.12
N ASP A 501 -9.86 25.50 7.03
CA ASP A 501 -9.32 26.87 6.98
C ASP A 501 -10.07 27.82 7.93
N ILE A 502 -11.41 27.74 7.98
CA ILE A 502 -12.20 28.51 8.95
C ILE A 502 -11.83 28.12 10.39
N LEU A 503 -11.71 26.82 10.68
CA LEU A 503 -11.31 26.32 11.99
C LEU A 503 -9.94 26.89 12.40
N TRP A 504 -8.93 26.82 11.53
CA TRP A 504 -7.58 27.27 11.90
C TRP A 504 -7.38 28.79 11.85
N LYS A 505 -8.16 29.53 11.05
CA LYS A 505 -8.24 31.00 11.16
C LYS A 505 -8.88 31.43 12.48
N SER A 506 -9.86 30.67 12.98
CA SER A 506 -10.42 30.90 14.31
C SER A 506 -9.37 30.69 15.41
N PHE A 507 -8.45 29.72 15.22
CA PHE A 507 -7.29 29.52 16.08
C PHE A 507 -6.39 30.75 16.18
N GLN A 508 -5.99 31.35 15.05
CA GLN A 508 -5.21 32.59 15.08
C GLN A 508 -5.96 33.73 15.78
N SER A 509 -7.23 33.88 15.46
CA SER A 509 -8.07 34.96 15.98
C SER A 509 -8.22 34.87 17.49
N LYS A 510 -8.49 33.67 18.01
CA LYS A 510 -8.68 33.42 19.44
C LYS A 510 -7.39 33.45 20.24
N ILE A 511 -6.27 32.98 19.67
CA ILE A 511 -4.94 33.16 20.28
C ILE A 511 -4.57 34.64 20.38
N SER A 512 -4.77 35.40 19.30
CA SER A 512 -4.52 36.85 19.29
C SER A 512 -5.40 37.59 20.30
N GLN A 513 -6.70 37.25 20.36
CA GLN A 513 -7.61 37.79 21.35
C GLN A 513 -7.14 37.48 22.78
N PHE A 514 -6.79 36.22 23.06
CA PHE A 514 -6.30 35.80 24.37
C PHE A 514 -5.03 36.56 24.76
N ALA A 515 -4.04 36.66 23.88
CA ALA A 515 -2.82 37.41 24.16
C ALA A 515 -3.11 38.88 24.49
N ASN A 516 -3.93 39.54 23.67
CA ASN A 516 -4.29 40.95 23.86
C ASN A 516 -5.04 41.20 25.17
N THR A 517 -5.94 40.29 25.58
CA THR A 517 -6.66 40.41 26.86
C THR A 517 -5.80 40.04 28.07
N HIS A 518 -4.65 39.40 27.86
CA HIS A 518 -3.70 38.98 28.89
C HIS A 518 -2.37 39.76 28.81
N GLY A 519 -2.44 41.04 28.43
CA GLY A 519 -1.34 42.00 28.59
C GLY A 519 -0.18 41.84 27.60
N THR A 520 -0.41 41.23 26.44
CA THR A 520 0.59 40.98 25.39
C THR A 520 0.07 41.51 24.06
N SER A 521 0.89 42.20 23.27
CA SER A 521 0.50 42.60 21.92
C SER A 521 0.64 41.42 20.96
N SER A 522 -0.32 41.27 20.05
CA SER A 522 -0.30 40.19 19.07
C SER A 522 -0.56 40.67 17.64
N GLN A 523 0.02 39.94 16.69
CA GLN A 523 -0.16 40.14 15.27
C GLN A 523 -0.46 38.80 14.59
N ILE A 524 -1.67 38.67 14.05
CA ILE A 524 -2.03 37.54 13.19
C ILE A 524 -1.18 37.61 11.92
N ARG A 525 -0.49 36.52 11.59
CA ARG A 525 0.27 36.40 10.34
C ARG A 525 -0.62 35.83 9.23
N ALA A 526 -0.33 36.19 8.00
CA ALA A 526 -1.01 35.59 6.85
C ALA A 526 -0.82 34.06 6.90
N ALA A 527 -1.92 33.33 6.73
CA ALA A 527 -1.86 31.88 6.62
C ALA A 527 -1.00 31.50 5.41
N LYS A 528 -0.11 30.52 5.59
CA LYS A 528 0.60 29.91 4.47
C LYS A 528 -0.19 28.69 4.07
N GLN A 529 -0.58 28.61 2.80
CA GLN A 529 -1.29 27.48 2.26
C GLN A 529 -0.61 27.07 0.97
N TYR A 530 -0.29 25.79 0.85
CA TYR A 530 0.18 25.19 -0.38
C TYR A 530 -0.74 24.03 -0.68
N THR A 531 -1.50 24.18 -1.77
CA THR A 531 -2.37 23.16 -2.33
C THR A 531 -1.82 22.78 -3.70
N PRO A 532 -0.88 21.83 -3.78
CA PRO A 532 -0.36 21.35 -5.06
C PRO A 532 -1.52 21.02 -6.00
N ASN A 533 -1.46 21.52 -7.23
CA ASN A 533 -2.55 21.34 -8.17
C ASN A 533 -2.69 19.87 -8.54
N TRP A 534 -3.69 19.18 -8.01
CA TRP A 534 -3.83 17.76 -8.30
C TRP A 534 -4.04 17.47 -9.78
N ASN A 535 -4.70 18.34 -10.54
CA ASN A 535 -4.82 18.13 -11.98
C ASN A 535 -3.45 18.15 -12.66
N LYS A 536 -2.48 18.91 -12.14
CA LYS A 536 -1.09 18.90 -12.61
C LYS A 536 -0.30 17.72 -12.09
N ILE A 537 -0.52 17.28 -10.84
CA ILE A 537 0.04 16.02 -10.32
C ILE A 537 -0.46 14.85 -11.16
N LYS A 538 -1.77 14.77 -11.40
CA LYS A 538 -2.44 13.78 -12.25
C LYS A 538 -1.98 13.88 -13.69
N GLU A 539 -1.86 15.09 -14.26
CA GLU A 539 -1.27 15.29 -15.59
C GLU A 539 0.16 14.74 -15.62
N ALA A 540 1.00 15.02 -14.62
CA ALA A 540 2.37 14.51 -14.55
C ALA A 540 2.40 12.97 -14.42
N LEU A 541 1.54 12.40 -13.58
CA LEU A 541 1.36 10.96 -13.42
C LEU A 541 0.89 10.28 -14.72
N GLN A 542 -0.08 10.87 -15.43
CA GLN A 542 -0.69 10.33 -16.66
C GLN A 542 0.17 10.57 -17.90
N SER A 543 0.88 11.69 -17.98
CA SER A 543 1.75 12.07 -19.10
C SER A 543 3.22 11.71 -18.89
N ASN A 544 3.51 10.97 -17.81
CA ASN A 544 4.85 10.49 -17.50
C ASN A 544 5.89 11.63 -17.34
N LYS A 545 5.46 12.79 -16.83
CA LYS A 545 6.36 13.91 -16.51
C LYS A 545 6.84 13.78 -15.07
N SER A 546 8.06 14.25 -14.79
CA SER A 546 8.55 14.34 -13.41
C SER A 546 7.64 15.21 -12.55
N LEU A 547 7.41 14.82 -11.31
CA LEU A 547 6.64 15.61 -10.34
C LEU A 547 7.33 16.93 -9.98
N ASP A 548 8.64 17.04 -10.25
CA ASP A 548 9.39 18.31 -10.15
C ASP A 548 8.89 19.39 -11.13
N THR A 549 8.06 19.01 -12.11
CA THR A 549 7.45 19.94 -13.08
C THR A 549 6.09 20.46 -12.65
N VAL A 550 5.55 19.99 -11.52
CA VAL A 550 4.22 20.38 -11.03
C VAL A 550 4.32 21.65 -10.20
N PRO A 551 3.85 22.81 -10.67
CA PRO A 551 3.90 24.03 -9.87
C PRO A 551 2.94 23.93 -8.67
N CYS A 552 3.29 24.60 -7.57
CA CYS A 552 2.35 24.86 -6.49
C CYS A 552 1.33 25.88 -6.99
N ASN A 553 0.07 25.72 -6.60
CA ASN A 553 -0.83 26.85 -6.61
C ASN A 553 -0.44 27.75 -5.42
N ASN A 554 -0.25 29.03 -5.69
CA ASN A 554 -0.15 30.07 -4.65
C ASN A 554 -1.54 30.47 -4.16
#